data_AF-A0A093ZYH7-F1
#
_entry.id   AF-A0A093ZYH7-F1
#
_cell.length_a   1.000
_cell.length_b   1.000
_cell.length_c   1.000
_cell.angle_alpha   90.00
_cell.angle_beta   90.00
_cell.angle_gamma   90.00
#
_symmetry.space_group_name_H-M   'P 1'
#
loop_
_entity.id
_entity.type
_entity.pdbx_description
1 polymer ?
#
loop_
_entity_poly.entity_id
_entity_poly.type
_entity_poly.pdbx_seq_one_letter_code
_entity_poly.pdbx_strand_id
1 'polypeptide(L)'
;MVLPSLGSLNLLTTPGPALHCSQRFREHQRFHHDQYKRQSSSSSCSSISRSSRSPSPTSTSHSNVPYSLEQVHFIQYHREDKQMQWQAIVEPFKRQFPRVVFQESQSSGPKRNKGALECRYYRAQLYPKLDDEGNFILDQNGEEEMVNIRVRDRRNHHHKSVLENYIKLVTRCPERVVTYSWTDEEDKEKARRIIAARATQGIGPLPGAELRVRPTL
;
A
#
# COMPACT_ATOMS: atom_id res chain seq x y z
N MET A 1 -12.61 49.13 -52.40
CA MET A 1 -13.43 48.87 -51.21
C MET A 1 -12.60 49.26 -49.99
N VAL A 2 -13.13 50.20 -49.20
CA VAL A 2 -12.52 50.74 -47.98
C VAL A 2 -13.10 49.97 -46.80
N LEU A 3 -12.24 49.51 -45.88
CA LEU A 3 -12.65 49.10 -44.53
C LEU A 3 -11.80 49.86 -43.50
N PRO A 4 -12.41 50.49 -42.48
CA PRO A 4 -11.70 51.21 -41.45
C PRO A 4 -11.67 50.49 -40.08
N SER A 5 -10.75 51.01 -39.27
CA SER A 5 -10.76 51.26 -37.82
C SER A 5 -10.68 50.13 -36.80
N LEU A 6 -9.56 50.20 -36.08
CA LEU A 6 -9.34 49.81 -34.70
C LEU A 6 -10.40 50.43 -33.77
N GLY A 7 -10.92 49.62 -32.85
CA GLY A 7 -11.73 50.01 -31.70
C GLY A 7 -11.09 49.44 -30.44
N SER A 8 -10.64 50.34 -29.58
CA SER A 8 -9.92 50.12 -28.33
C SER A 8 -10.88 50.02 -27.12
N LEU A 9 -10.29 49.84 -25.94
CA LEU A 9 -10.78 50.03 -24.56
C LEU A 9 -11.34 48.75 -23.88
N ASN A 10 -11.03 48.41 -22.64
CA ASN A 10 -10.03 48.78 -21.63
C ASN A 10 -10.29 47.86 -20.42
N LEU A 11 -9.28 47.67 -19.55
CA LEU A 11 -9.32 47.92 -18.09
C LEU A 11 -8.57 46.86 -17.24
N LEU A 12 -7.51 47.36 -16.57
CA LEU A 12 -6.94 47.03 -15.24
C LEU A 12 -6.44 45.59 -14.99
N THR A 13 -5.16 45.29 -14.75
CA THR A 13 -4.18 45.80 -13.75
C THR A 13 -4.74 45.84 -12.32
N THR A 14 -4.47 44.81 -11.49
CA THR A 14 -3.44 44.74 -10.40
C THR A 14 -3.69 43.46 -9.54
N PRO A 15 -2.90 43.15 -8.50
CA PRO A 15 -1.86 42.13 -8.45
C PRO A 15 -2.29 40.81 -7.77
N GLY A 16 -1.53 39.74 -8.01
CA GLY A 16 -1.72 38.47 -7.32
C GLY A 16 -1.31 38.51 -5.84
N PRO A 17 -1.65 37.46 -5.08
CA PRO A 17 -0.89 37.07 -3.92
C PRO A 17 -0.01 35.84 -4.24
N ALA A 18 1.24 36.03 -3.82
CA ALA A 18 2.31 35.07 -3.66
C ALA A 18 1.91 33.68 -3.14
N LEU A 19 2.61 32.68 -3.69
CA LEU A 19 3.31 31.61 -2.98
C LEU A 19 2.76 31.23 -1.59
N HIS A 20 2.06 30.10 -1.52
CA HIS A 20 2.18 29.20 -0.37
C HIS A 20 1.94 27.74 -0.77
N CYS A 21 2.73 27.26 -1.73
CA CYS A 21 2.84 25.82 -2.03
C CYS A 21 3.89 25.19 -1.10
N SER A 22 3.51 24.96 0.16
CA SER A 22 4.17 24.01 1.06
C SER A 22 3.48 24.06 2.41
N GLN A 23 2.50 23.18 2.63
CA GLN A 23 2.14 22.69 3.99
C GLN A 23 1.04 21.62 4.01
N ARG A 24 0.38 21.29 2.89
CA ARG A 24 -0.75 20.34 2.89
C ARG A 24 -0.43 18.84 2.94
N PHE A 25 0.83 18.44 3.05
CA PHE A 25 1.23 17.03 3.06
C PHE A 25 1.56 16.44 4.44
N ARG A 26 1.41 17.19 5.54
CA ARG A 26 1.71 16.67 6.91
C ARG A 26 0.51 16.42 7.82
N GLU A 27 -0.72 16.73 7.41
CA GLU A 27 -1.83 16.80 8.37
C GLU A 27 -2.73 15.54 8.45
N HIS A 28 -2.63 14.60 7.51
CA HIS A 28 -3.53 13.43 7.48
C HIS A 28 -3.07 12.21 8.31
N GLN A 29 -1.97 12.32 9.07
CA GLN A 29 -1.50 11.23 9.96
C GLN A 29 -1.87 11.42 11.45
N ARG A 30 -2.65 12.45 11.83
CA ARG A 30 -2.93 12.77 13.24
C ARG A 30 -4.35 12.49 13.75
N PHE A 31 -5.27 11.97 12.95
CA PHE A 31 -6.70 11.91 13.32
C PHE A 31 -7.22 10.62 13.97
N HIS A 32 -6.39 9.81 14.65
CA HIS A 32 -6.88 8.59 15.31
C HIS A 32 -6.37 8.31 16.74
N HIS A 33 -5.99 9.33 17.52
CA HIS A 33 -5.56 9.08 18.91
C HIS A 33 -6.02 10.05 20.00
N ASP A 34 -7.12 10.79 19.81
CA ASP A 34 -7.60 11.74 20.83
C ASP A 34 -9.13 11.83 20.93
N GLN A 35 -9.80 10.70 21.15
CA GLN A 35 -11.13 10.72 21.78
C GLN A 35 -11.32 9.48 22.62
N TYR A 36 -11.07 9.60 23.92
CA TYR A 36 -11.89 9.09 25.03
C TYR A 36 -11.15 9.42 26.33
N LYS A 37 -11.10 10.72 26.68
CA LYS A 37 -10.69 11.13 28.03
C LYS A 37 -11.48 12.35 28.46
N ARG A 38 -12.15 12.18 29.62
CA ARG A 38 -12.86 13.13 30.48
C ARG A 38 -14.39 13.17 30.33
N GLN A 39 -15.06 12.48 31.24
CA GLN A 39 -15.99 13.16 32.14
C GLN A 39 -15.57 12.87 33.58
N SER A 40 -15.49 13.93 34.37
CA SER A 40 -15.11 13.95 35.77
C SER A 40 -16.36 13.93 36.62
N SER A 41 -16.39 13.14 37.69
CA SER A 41 -17.13 13.48 38.91
C SER A 41 -16.37 12.95 40.13
N SER A 42 -16.44 13.75 41.18
CA SER A 42 -15.54 13.88 42.31
C SER A 42 -15.72 12.82 43.41
N SER A 43 -14.62 12.31 43.95
CA SER A 43 -14.51 12.02 45.39
C SER A 43 -13.05 12.09 45.83
N SER A 44 -12.82 12.89 46.86
CA SER A 44 -11.59 13.16 47.58
C SER A 44 -11.09 11.97 48.42
N CYS A 45 -9.80 11.64 48.34
CA CYS A 45 -8.96 11.33 49.50
C CYS A 45 -7.48 11.26 49.14
N SER A 46 -6.67 11.76 50.06
CA SER A 46 -5.22 11.91 50.01
C SER A 46 -4.47 10.57 50.06
N SER A 47 -3.38 10.43 49.30
CA SER A 47 -2.14 9.78 49.76
C SER A 47 -1.05 9.88 48.68
N ILE A 48 0.10 10.38 49.10
CA ILE A 48 1.31 10.52 48.29
C ILE A 48 1.95 9.14 48.21
N SER A 49 1.49 8.32 47.26
CA SER A 49 2.05 6.99 47.01
C SER A 49 3.16 7.12 45.99
N ARG A 50 4.41 7.07 46.48
CA ARG A 50 5.63 7.02 45.67
C ARG A 50 5.48 5.92 44.62
N SER A 51 5.59 6.34 43.36
CA SER A 51 5.46 5.49 42.18
C SER A 51 6.50 4.37 42.20
N SER A 52 6.12 3.18 42.64
CA SER A 52 6.79 1.94 42.25
C SER A 52 6.29 1.56 40.87
N ARG A 53 6.81 2.21 39.83
CA ARG A 53 6.72 1.68 38.46
C ARG A 53 7.47 0.35 38.47
N SER A 54 6.72 -0.75 38.56
CA SER A 54 7.21 -2.06 38.17
C SER A 54 7.88 -1.92 36.80
N PRO A 55 9.08 -2.47 36.57
CA PRO A 55 9.67 -2.47 35.24
C PRO A 55 8.66 -3.18 34.33
N SER A 56 7.98 -2.40 33.49
CA SER A 56 7.16 -2.97 32.44
C SER A 56 8.10 -3.88 31.64
N PRO A 57 7.73 -5.14 31.36
CA PRO A 57 8.58 -6.00 30.55
C PRO A 57 8.87 -5.21 29.29
N THR A 58 10.16 -4.97 29.04
CA THR A 58 10.66 -4.28 27.85
C THR A 58 10.19 -5.13 26.68
N SER A 59 8.97 -4.88 26.20
CA SER A 59 8.40 -5.58 25.07
C SER A 59 9.40 -5.34 23.96
N THR A 60 10.04 -6.41 23.51
CA THR A 60 11.05 -6.36 22.46
C THR A 60 10.50 -5.46 21.36
N SER A 61 11.28 -4.45 20.99
CA SER A 61 10.82 -3.42 20.09
C SER A 61 10.31 -4.06 18.80
N HIS A 62 9.21 -3.53 18.25
CA HIS A 62 8.70 -3.93 16.94
C HIS A 62 9.87 -4.07 15.98
N SER A 63 10.06 -5.24 15.37
CA SER A 63 11.04 -5.36 14.31
C SER A 63 10.55 -4.43 13.19
N ASN A 64 11.11 -3.22 13.13
CA ASN A 64 10.90 -2.25 12.05
C ASN A 64 11.58 -2.72 10.75
N VAL A 65 11.86 -4.02 10.65
CA VAL A 65 12.45 -4.64 9.47
C VAL A 65 11.38 -4.56 8.38
N PRO A 66 11.65 -3.85 7.28
CA PRO A 66 10.70 -3.79 6.19
C PRO A 66 10.53 -5.19 5.58
N TYR A 67 9.33 -5.50 5.13
CA TYR A 67 9.10 -6.72 4.36
C TYR A 67 9.87 -6.63 3.04
N SER A 68 10.57 -7.70 2.68
CA SER A 68 11.19 -7.84 1.37
C SER A 68 10.12 -7.94 0.28
N LEU A 69 10.52 -7.74 -0.98
CA LEU A 69 9.60 -7.81 -2.11
C LEU A 69 8.95 -9.19 -2.22
N GLU A 70 9.75 -10.26 -2.10
CA GLU A 70 9.26 -11.62 -2.13
C GLU A 70 8.24 -11.89 -1.02
N GLN A 71 8.46 -11.37 0.20
CA GLN A 71 7.50 -11.52 1.28
C GLN A 71 6.17 -10.81 0.98
N VAL A 72 6.21 -9.65 0.32
CA VAL A 72 4.98 -8.97 -0.13
C VAL A 72 4.28 -9.79 -1.21
N HIS A 73 5.02 -10.34 -2.17
CA HIS A 73 4.48 -11.21 -3.20
C HIS A 73 3.86 -12.48 -2.62
N PHE A 74 4.49 -13.10 -1.63
CA PHE A 74 3.93 -14.25 -0.92
C PHE A 74 2.56 -13.91 -0.31
N ILE A 75 2.47 -12.79 0.40
CA ILE A 75 1.21 -12.33 1.01
C ILE A 75 0.15 -12.08 -0.07
N GLN A 76 0.51 -11.41 -1.15
CA GLN A 76 -0.41 -11.09 -2.26
C GLN A 76 -0.93 -12.37 -2.92
N TYR A 77 -0.05 -13.30 -3.27
CA TYR A 77 -0.40 -14.55 -3.94
C TYR A 77 -1.34 -15.41 -3.11
N HIS A 78 -1.00 -15.64 -1.84
CA HIS A 78 -1.85 -16.46 -0.98
C HIS A 78 -3.21 -15.78 -0.72
N ARG A 79 -3.24 -14.44 -0.68
CA ARG A 79 -4.48 -13.71 -0.44
C ARG A 79 -5.39 -13.61 -1.67
N GLU A 80 -4.85 -13.28 -2.84
CA GLU A 80 -5.63 -12.97 -4.05
C GLU A 80 -5.72 -14.15 -5.01
N ASP A 81 -4.60 -14.83 -5.28
CA ASP A 81 -4.55 -15.95 -6.22
C ASP A 81 -5.12 -17.23 -5.58
N LYS A 82 -4.73 -17.51 -4.33
CA LYS A 82 -5.22 -18.68 -3.57
C LYS A 82 -6.44 -18.42 -2.70
N GLN A 83 -6.87 -17.15 -2.61
CA GLN A 83 -8.05 -16.74 -1.83
C GLN A 83 -8.04 -17.22 -0.36
N MET A 84 -6.84 -17.35 0.23
CA MET A 84 -6.71 -17.87 1.58
C MET A 84 -7.16 -16.85 2.63
N GLN A 85 -7.70 -17.38 3.71
CA GLN A 85 -7.97 -16.59 4.90
C GLN A 85 -6.67 -16.23 5.61
N TRP A 86 -6.59 -15.03 6.18
CA TRP A 86 -5.37 -14.53 6.80
C TRP A 86 -4.73 -15.50 7.80
N GLN A 87 -5.54 -16.19 8.61
CA GLN A 87 -5.03 -17.15 9.59
C GLN A 87 -4.32 -18.35 8.94
N ALA A 88 -4.80 -18.80 7.77
CA ALA A 88 -4.20 -19.90 7.03
C ALA A 88 -2.88 -19.50 6.34
N ILE A 89 -2.63 -18.19 6.17
CA ILE A 89 -1.40 -17.68 5.53
C ILE A 89 -0.24 -17.60 6.54
N VAL A 90 -0.53 -17.39 7.83
CA VAL A 90 0.50 -17.15 8.87
C VAL A 90 1.51 -18.29 8.96
N GLU A 91 1.05 -19.54 9.06
CA GLU A 91 1.94 -20.69 9.23
C GLU A 91 2.80 -20.97 7.99
N PRO A 92 2.24 -21.03 6.76
CA PRO A 92 3.05 -21.09 5.53
C PRO A 92 4.07 -19.95 5.43
N PHE A 93 3.68 -18.73 5.79
CA PHE A 93 4.57 -17.57 5.73
C PHE A 93 5.75 -17.72 6.71
N LYS A 94 5.50 -18.13 7.96
CA LYS A 94 6.56 -18.39 8.95
C LYS A 94 7.53 -19.47 8.49
N ARG A 95 6.99 -20.55 7.90
CA ARG A 95 7.80 -21.66 7.37
C ARG A 95 8.69 -21.20 6.22
N GLN A 96 8.16 -20.37 5.31
CA GLN A 96 8.91 -19.85 4.17
C GLN A 96 9.95 -18.80 4.57
N PHE A 97 9.61 -17.93 5.54
CA PHE A 97 10.48 -16.82 5.97
C PHE A 97 10.76 -16.88 7.48
N PRO A 98 11.54 -17.87 7.96
CA PRO A 98 11.77 -18.09 9.39
C PRO A 98 12.52 -16.93 10.07
N ARG A 99 13.22 -16.10 9.28
CA ARG A 99 13.91 -14.89 9.78
C ARG A 99 12.95 -13.75 10.13
N VAL A 100 11.69 -13.81 9.69
CA VAL A 100 10.68 -12.82 10.09
C VAL A 100 10.19 -13.17 11.48
N VAL A 101 10.69 -12.43 12.46
CA VAL A 101 10.30 -12.60 13.86
C VAL A 101 8.90 -12.04 14.05
N PHE A 102 7.90 -12.92 14.13
CA PHE A 102 6.63 -12.61 14.75
C PHE A 102 6.82 -12.67 16.27
N GLN A 103 6.48 -11.61 16.99
CA GLN A 103 6.52 -11.69 18.45
C GLN A 103 5.47 -12.67 18.94
N GLU A 104 5.93 -13.85 19.35
CA GLU A 104 5.21 -14.75 20.24
C GLU A 104 5.53 -14.31 21.67
N SER A 105 4.92 -13.20 22.11
CA SER A 105 4.72 -13.03 23.54
C SER A 105 3.91 -14.23 24.04
N GLN A 106 4.25 -14.75 25.21
CA GLN A 106 3.43 -15.73 25.95
C GLN A 106 1.96 -15.28 26.12
N SER A 107 1.65 -14.00 25.84
CA SER A 107 0.32 -13.39 25.81
C SER A 107 -0.20 -12.98 24.41
N SER A 108 0.61 -13.05 23.35
CA SER A 108 0.18 -12.68 21.99
C SER A 108 -0.33 -13.91 21.25
N GLY A 109 -1.64 -14.14 21.36
CA GLY A 109 -2.29 -15.22 20.62
C GLY A 109 -2.21 -15.05 19.09
N PRO A 110 -2.65 -16.08 18.33
CA PRO A 110 -2.60 -16.15 16.86
C PRO A 110 -3.15 -14.91 16.12
N LYS A 111 -4.04 -14.15 16.77
CA LYS A 111 -4.65 -12.92 16.27
C LYS A 111 -3.64 -11.81 15.94
N ARG A 112 -2.50 -11.71 16.64
CA ARG A 112 -1.52 -10.63 16.44
C ARG A 112 -0.67 -10.83 15.18
N ASN A 113 -0.31 -12.07 14.87
CA ASN A 113 0.49 -12.42 13.68
C ASN A 113 -0.30 -12.20 12.39
N LYS A 114 -1.59 -12.56 12.43
CA LYS A 114 -2.57 -12.23 11.38
C LYS A 114 -2.58 -10.73 11.06
N GLY A 115 -2.65 -9.89 12.11
CA GLY A 115 -2.72 -8.43 11.96
C GLY A 115 -1.51 -7.82 11.25
N ALA A 116 -0.30 -8.37 11.48
CA ALA A 116 0.91 -7.88 10.82
C ALA A 116 0.87 -8.09 9.29
N LEU A 117 0.49 -9.30 8.84
CA LEU A 117 0.34 -9.62 7.41
C LEU A 117 -0.77 -8.80 6.77
N GLU A 118 -1.92 -8.67 7.45
CA GLU A 118 -3.06 -7.90 6.99
C GLU A 118 -2.71 -6.41 6.82
N CYS A 119 -2.07 -5.80 7.82
CA CYS A 119 -1.60 -4.42 7.74
C CYS A 119 -0.59 -4.22 6.60
N ARG A 120 0.35 -5.17 6.41
CA ARG A 120 1.32 -5.08 5.31
C ARG A 120 0.62 -5.15 3.96
N TYR A 121 -0.33 -6.08 3.79
CA TYR A 121 -1.11 -6.23 2.58
C TYR A 121 -1.83 -4.93 2.22
N TYR A 122 -2.63 -4.34 3.12
CA TYR A 122 -3.38 -3.12 2.80
C TYR A 122 -2.48 -1.93 2.44
N ARG A 123 -1.29 -1.83 3.05
CA ARG A 123 -0.31 -0.77 2.72
C ARG A 123 0.35 -0.98 1.36
N ALA A 124 0.40 -2.21 0.86
CA ALA A 124 1.01 -2.57 -0.42
C ALA A 124 0.08 -2.38 -1.63
N GLN A 125 -1.16 -1.90 -1.43
CA GLN A 125 -2.18 -1.78 -2.47
C GLN A 125 -1.98 -0.52 -3.32
N LEU A 126 -0.83 -0.48 -3.99
CA LEU A 126 -0.39 0.54 -4.93
C LEU A 126 -0.58 0.05 -6.36
N TYR A 127 -1.18 0.92 -7.17
CA TYR A 127 -1.55 0.68 -8.57
C TYR A 127 -1.10 1.85 -9.44
N PRO A 128 -0.77 1.62 -10.71
CA PRO A 128 -0.58 2.70 -11.65
C PRO A 128 -1.83 3.57 -11.72
N LYS A 129 -1.65 4.89 -11.68
CA LYS A 129 -2.72 5.86 -11.83
C LYS A 129 -3.11 5.92 -13.31
N LEU A 130 -4.42 5.95 -13.53
CA LEU A 130 -5.01 6.02 -14.85
C LEU A 130 -5.75 7.35 -14.99
N ASP A 131 -5.69 7.96 -16.18
CA ASP A 131 -6.57 9.07 -16.56
C ASP A 131 -7.98 8.55 -16.90
N ASP A 132 -8.91 9.47 -17.20
CA ASP A 132 -10.30 9.12 -17.50
C ASP A 132 -10.43 8.30 -18.79
N GLU A 133 -9.45 8.42 -19.69
CA GLU A 133 -9.31 7.67 -20.94
C GLU A 133 -8.69 6.27 -20.73
N GLY A 134 -8.14 5.99 -19.55
CA GLY A 134 -7.54 4.70 -19.18
C GLY A 134 -6.06 4.55 -19.54
N ASN A 135 -5.35 5.63 -19.84
CA ASN A 135 -3.90 5.65 -20.04
C ASN A 135 -3.15 5.83 -18.72
N PHE A 136 -1.91 5.34 -18.67
CA PHE A 136 -1.05 5.51 -17.50
C PHE A 136 -0.57 6.95 -17.37
N ILE A 137 -0.78 7.53 -16.19
CA ILE A 137 -0.25 8.86 -15.85
C ILE A 137 1.21 8.70 -15.42
N LEU A 138 2.10 9.44 -16.09
CA LEU A 138 3.52 9.47 -15.76
C LEU A 138 3.84 10.66 -14.84
N ASP A 139 4.80 10.48 -13.96
CA ASP A 139 5.36 11.52 -13.11
C ASP A 139 6.39 12.39 -13.87
N GLN A 140 6.99 13.36 -13.16
CA GLN A 140 7.98 14.28 -13.75
C GLN A 140 9.25 13.57 -14.24
N ASN A 141 9.49 12.33 -13.79
CA ASN A 141 10.64 11.52 -14.15
C ASN A 141 10.31 10.55 -15.30
N GLY A 142 9.07 10.56 -15.81
CA GLY A 142 8.60 9.64 -16.84
C GLY A 142 8.23 8.25 -16.32
N GLU A 143 8.13 8.07 -15.00
CA GLU A 143 7.73 6.81 -14.36
C GLU A 143 6.23 6.81 -14.06
N GLU A 144 5.60 5.64 -13.98
CA GLU A 144 4.16 5.62 -13.67
C GLU A 144 3.86 6.17 -12.27
N GLU A 145 2.96 7.15 -12.20
CA GLU A 145 2.46 7.67 -10.93
C GLU A 145 1.65 6.56 -10.24
N MET A 146 2.01 6.22 -9.00
CA MET A 146 1.34 5.15 -8.26
C MET A 146 0.34 5.73 -7.25
N VAL A 147 -0.87 5.18 -7.22
CA VAL A 147 -1.95 5.58 -6.29
C VAL A 147 -2.34 4.43 -5.37
N ASN A 148 -2.68 4.74 -4.12
CA ASN A 148 -3.24 3.76 -3.19
C ASN A 148 -4.74 3.60 -3.44
N ILE A 149 -5.16 2.39 -3.80
CA ILE A 149 -6.58 2.06 -3.98
C ILE A 149 -6.99 1.12 -2.84
N ARG A 150 -7.95 1.58 -2.03
CA ARG A 150 -8.50 0.77 -0.94
C ARG A 150 -9.15 -0.49 -1.52
N VAL A 151 -8.95 -1.62 -0.85
CA VAL A 151 -9.48 -2.93 -1.29
C VAL A 151 -10.97 -2.88 -1.60
N ARG A 152 -11.75 -2.23 -0.72
CA ARG A 152 -13.20 -2.08 -0.86
C ARG A 152 -13.63 -1.25 -2.07
N ASP A 153 -12.77 -0.36 -2.56
CA ASP A 153 -13.10 0.58 -3.63
C ASP A 153 -12.75 0.01 -5.02
N ARG A 154 -11.95 -1.07 -5.10
CA ARG A 154 -11.51 -1.69 -6.37
C ARG A 154 -12.64 -2.14 -7.27
N ARG A 155 -13.65 -2.79 -6.68
CA ARG A 155 -14.77 -3.37 -7.44
C ARG A 155 -15.56 -2.31 -8.20
N ASN A 156 -15.60 -1.11 -7.65
CA ASN A 156 -16.36 0.03 -8.18
C ASN A 156 -15.46 1.01 -8.95
N HIS A 157 -14.19 0.68 -9.18
CA HIS A 157 -13.27 1.55 -9.90
C HIS A 157 -13.62 1.59 -11.39
N HIS A 158 -13.57 2.79 -12.00
CA HIS A 158 -13.90 2.99 -13.42
C HIS A 158 -13.09 2.05 -14.34
N HIS A 159 -11.77 1.95 -14.09
CA HIS A 159 -10.86 1.07 -14.85
C HIS A 159 -10.63 -0.29 -14.19
N LYS A 160 -11.67 -0.91 -13.60
CA LYS A 160 -11.54 -2.20 -12.90
C LYS A 160 -10.88 -3.29 -13.74
N SER A 161 -11.16 -3.37 -15.05
CA SER A 161 -10.61 -4.39 -15.96
C SER A 161 -9.09 -4.31 -16.05
N VAL A 162 -8.53 -3.10 -16.05
CA VAL A 162 -7.09 -2.88 -16.01
C VAL A 162 -6.54 -3.28 -14.65
N LEU A 163 -7.20 -2.84 -13.56
CA LEU A 163 -6.78 -3.14 -12.19
C LEU A 163 -6.75 -4.63 -11.84
N GLU A 164 -7.67 -5.44 -12.39
CA GLU A 164 -7.67 -6.90 -12.19
C GLU A 164 -6.31 -7.54 -12.53
N ASN A 165 -5.62 -7.02 -13.55
CA ASN A 165 -4.28 -7.49 -13.93
C ASN A 165 -3.22 -7.21 -12.84
N TYR A 166 -3.44 -6.24 -11.97
CA TYR A 166 -2.54 -5.84 -10.89
C TYR A 166 -2.93 -6.39 -9.51
N ILE A 167 -4.11 -6.99 -9.37
CA ILE A 167 -4.57 -7.55 -8.10
C ILE A 167 -3.88 -8.90 -7.85
N LYS A 168 -3.91 -9.80 -8.82
CA LYS A 168 -3.30 -11.12 -8.69
C LYS A 168 -1.80 -11.07 -8.96
N LEU A 169 -1.01 -11.82 -8.20
CA LEU A 169 0.44 -11.88 -8.44
C LEU A 169 0.74 -12.54 -9.80
N VAL A 170 -0.01 -13.59 -10.15
CA VAL A 170 0.17 -14.35 -11.40
C VAL A 170 -0.01 -13.47 -12.63
N THR A 171 -0.94 -12.50 -12.58
CA THR A 171 -1.12 -11.55 -13.68
C THR A 171 -0.21 -10.35 -13.56
N ARG A 172 0.09 -9.87 -12.35
CA ARG A 172 0.89 -8.65 -12.14
C ARG A 172 2.35 -8.86 -12.51
N CYS A 173 2.98 -9.88 -11.92
CA CYS A 173 4.41 -10.17 -12.04
C CYS A 173 4.61 -11.67 -12.37
N PRO A 174 4.15 -12.16 -13.53
CA PRO A 174 4.27 -13.58 -13.87
C PRO A 174 5.72 -14.07 -13.89
N GLU A 175 6.67 -13.21 -14.23
CA GLU A 175 8.11 -13.50 -14.25
C GLU A 175 8.59 -13.91 -12.85
N ARG A 176 8.12 -13.23 -11.81
CA ARG A 176 8.44 -13.54 -10.42
C ARG A 176 7.78 -14.85 -9.99
N VAL A 177 6.52 -15.08 -10.38
CA VAL A 177 5.79 -16.31 -10.03
C VAL A 177 6.51 -17.57 -10.50
N VAL A 178 7.07 -17.56 -11.71
CA VAL A 178 7.82 -18.71 -12.24
C VAL A 178 9.09 -18.99 -11.42
N THR A 179 9.72 -17.94 -10.87
CA THR A 179 10.97 -18.07 -10.10
C THR A 179 10.78 -18.52 -8.66
N TYR A 180 9.63 -18.24 -8.05
CA TYR A 180 9.41 -18.55 -6.64
C TYR A 180 9.27 -20.05 -6.38
N SER A 181 9.86 -20.52 -5.28
CA SER A 181 9.82 -21.94 -4.90
C SER A 181 8.48 -22.36 -4.30
N TRP A 182 7.72 -21.41 -3.77
CA TRP A 182 6.47 -21.62 -3.02
C TRP A 182 5.20 -21.43 -3.87
N THR A 183 5.34 -21.13 -5.16
CA THR A 183 4.22 -21.04 -6.10
C THR A 183 3.91 -22.41 -6.71
N ASP A 184 2.63 -22.66 -6.97
CA ASP A 184 2.15 -23.95 -7.47
C ASP A 184 2.46 -24.08 -8.96
N GLU A 185 2.71 -25.30 -9.44
CA GLU A 185 3.08 -25.53 -10.83
C GLU A 185 1.96 -25.12 -11.81
N GLU A 186 0.69 -25.26 -11.41
CA GLU A 186 -0.45 -24.80 -12.20
C GLU A 186 -0.41 -23.28 -12.43
N ASP A 187 -0.03 -22.51 -11.40
CA ASP A 187 0.03 -21.05 -11.50
C ASP A 187 1.32 -20.58 -12.17
N LYS A 188 2.41 -21.34 -12.05
CA LYS A 188 3.60 -21.14 -12.88
C LYS A 188 3.30 -21.35 -14.35
N GLU A 189 2.49 -22.35 -14.68
CA GLU A 189 2.06 -22.58 -16.06
C GLU A 189 1.17 -21.44 -16.58
N LYS A 190 0.23 -20.94 -15.77
CA LYS A 190 -0.53 -19.73 -16.11
C LYS A 190 0.39 -18.53 -16.32
N ALA A 191 1.37 -18.32 -15.44
CA ALA A 191 2.33 -17.24 -15.55
C ALA A 191 3.15 -17.35 -16.86
N ARG A 192 3.63 -18.55 -17.22
CA ARG A 192 4.34 -18.79 -18.49
C ARG A 192 3.48 -18.45 -19.70
N ARG A 193 2.19 -18.82 -19.68
CA ARG A 193 1.24 -18.46 -20.76
C ARG A 193 1.04 -16.96 -20.86
N ILE A 194 0.92 -16.26 -19.73
CA ILE A 194 0.80 -14.79 -19.72
C ILE A 194 2.05 -14.14 -20.30
N ILE A 195 3.25 -14.60 -19.91
CA ILE A 195 4.53 -14.10 -20.45
C ILE A 195 4.58 -14.31 -21.97
N ALA A 196 4.24 -15.50 -22.46
CA ALA A 196 4.26 -15.81 -23.88
C ALA A 196 3.24 -14.98 -24.68
N ALA A 197 2.02 -14.80 -24.14
CA ALA A 197 0.98 -13.98 -24.75
C ALA A 197 1.41 -12.52 -24.86
N ARG A 198 2.01 -11.96 -23.80
CA ARG A 198 2.57 -10.60 -23.78
C ARG A 198 3.69 -10.44 -24.81
N ALA A 199 4.64 -11.38 -24.84
CA ALA A 199 5.73 -11.38 -25.81
C ALA A 199 5.21 -11.39 -27.26
N THR A 200 4.16 -12.17 -27.54
CA THR A 200 3.52 -12.22 -28.87
C THR A 200 2.89 -10.88 -29.26
N GLN A 201 2.37 -10.16 -28.28
CA GLN A 201 1.78 -8.83 -28.46
C GLN A 201 2.82 -7.69 -28.45
N GLY A 202 4.12 -8.01 -28.26
CA GLY A 202 5.17 -7.01 -28.09
C GLY A 202 5.07 -6.22 -26.77
N ILE A 203 4.28 -6.72 -25.80
CA ILE A 203 4.09 -6.12 -24.50
C ILE A 203 5.10 -6.76 -23.53
N GLY A 204 5.83 -5.94 -22.78
CA GLY A 204 6.74 -6.40 -21.74
C GLY A 204 6.05 -6.67 -20.39
N PRO A 205 6.77 -6.55 -19.28
CA PRO A 205 6.18 -6.47 -17.94
C PRO A 205 5.16 -5.34 -17.85
N LEU A 206 4.17 -5.45 -16.96
CA LEU A 206 3.18 -4.38 -16.80
C LEU A 206 3.85 -3.11 -16.25
N PRO A 207 3.44 -1.92 -16.73
CA PRO A 207 3.82 -0.64 -16.13
C PRO A 207 3.54 -0.60 -14.62
N GLY A 208 4.48 -0.18 -13.79
CA GLY A 208 4.32 -0.21 -12.32
C GLY A 208 4.01 -1.59 -11.69
N ALA A 209 4.33 -2.70 -12.38
CA ALA A 209 4.11 -4.05 -11.86
C ALA A 209 4.87 -4.30 -10.55
N GLU A 210 6.12 -3.86 -10.47
CA GLU A 210 6.95 -4.14 -9.31
C GLU A 210 6.68 -3.16 -8.17
N LEU A 211 6.29 -3.68 -7.01
CA LEU A 211 6.06 -2.86 -5.83
C LEU A 211 7.40 -2.34 -5.31
N ARG A 212 7.56 -1.01 -5.29
CA ARG A 212 8.73 -0.37 -4.66
C ARG A 212 8.71 -0.65 -3.15
N VAL A 213 9.50 -1.62 -2.71
CA VAL A 213 9.75 -1.89 -1.28
C VAL A 213 11.00 -1.17 -0.82
N ARG A 214 11.04 -0.78 0.46
CA ARG A 214 12.30 -0.28 1.04
C ARG A 214 13.32 -1.40 1.03
N PRO A 215 14.58 -1.14 0.65
CA PRO A 215 15.62 -2.15 0.72
C PRO A 215 15.75 -2.66 2.16
N THR A 216 15.74 -3.99 2.31
CA THR A 216 16.13 -4.67 3.54
C THR A 216 17.66 -4.74 3.56
N LEU A 217 18.28 -4.03 4.50
CA LEU A 217 19.72 -4.11 4.80
C LEU A 217 20.05 -5.40 5.54
#